data_AF-A0A0R3MF74-F1
#
_entry.id   AF-A0A0R3MF74-F1
#
_cell.length_a   1.000
_cell.length_b   1.000
_cell.length_c   1.000
_cell.angle_alpha   90.00
_cell.angle_beta   90.00
_cell.angle_gamma   90.00
#
_symmetry.space_group_name_H-M   'P 1'
#
loop_
_entity.id
_entity.type
_entity.pdbx_description
1 polymer ?
#
loop_
_entity_poly.entity_id
_entity_poly.type
_entity_poly.pdbx_seq_one_letter_code
_entity_poly.pdbx_strand_id
1 'polypeptide(L)'
;MPPRRSTVVGAEAICTFFADIRAQGFRDYVVDLGDVFAKDASLVASGRWALRGLGGGGPYKGNWLNIFARERMGWLIAVHMWN
;
A
#
# COMPACT_ATOMS: atom_id res chain seq x y z
N MET A 1 -20.81 -2.40 -5.76
CA MET A 1 -20.22 -3.32 -4.75
C MET A 1 -18.78 -2.89 -4.52
N PRO A 2 -18.31 -2.69 -3.28
CA PRO A 2 -16.90 -2.42 -3.04
C PRO A 2 -16.07 -3.67 -3.45
N PRO A 3 -14.80 -3.53 -3.87
CA PRO A 3 -14.07 -4.65 -4.45
C PRO A 3 -13.86 -5.77 -3.42
N ARG A 4 -14.45 -6.94 -3.67
CA ARG A 4 -14.32 -8.17 -2.87
C ARG A 4 -12.95 -8.83 -3.08
N ARG A 5 -11.86 -8.22 -2.62
CA ARG A 5 -10.59 -8.94 -2.49
C ARG A 5 -10.34 -9.27 -1.03
N SER A 6 -10.10 -10.56 -0.75
CA SER A 6 -9.72 -11.04 0.56
C SER A 6 -8.41 -10.39 1.01
N THR A 7 -8.24 -10.21 2.32
CA THR A 7 -6.98 -9.75 2.91
C THR A 7 -5.84 -10.70 2.54
N VAL A 8 -4.74 -10.16 2.04
CA VAL A 8 -3.50 -10.91 1.78
C VAL A 8 -2.65 -10.88 3.05
N VAL A 9 -2.23 -12.05 3.54
CA VAL A 9 -1.52 -12.19 4.83
C VAL A 9 -0.21 -12.96 4.61
N GLY A 10 0.86 -12.49 5.24
CA GLY A 10 2.18 -13.11 5.19
C GLY A 10 3.07 -12.61 4.06
N ALA A 11 4.38 -12.58 4.31
CA ALA A 11 5.37 -11.98 3.42
C ALA A 11 5.34 -12.59 2.01
N GLU A 12 5.26 -13.92 1.90
CA GLU A 12 5.24 -14.61 0.61
C GLU A 12 4.02 -14.22 -0.24
N ALA A 13 2.81 -14.29 0.33
CA ALA A 13 1.59 -13.94 -0.38
C ALA A 13 1.56 -12.46 -0.79
N ILE A 14 2.08 -11.56 0.06
CA ILE A 14 2.21 -10.14 -0.23
C ILE A 14 3.19 -9.91 -1.39
N CYS A 15 4.34 -10.59 -1.38
CA CYS A 15 5.33 -10.51 -2.46
C CYS A 15 4.74 -10.97 -3.80
N THR A 16 4.04 -12.10 -3.82
CA THR A 16 3.36 -12.61 -5.02
C THR A 16 2.31 -11.62 -5.53
N PHE A 17 1.47 -11.08 -4.64
CA PHE A 17 0.46 -10.09 -5.02
C PHE A 17 1.04 -8.88 -5.75
N PHE A 18 2.13 -8.29 -5.23
CA PHE A 18 2.76 -7.14 -5.89
C PHE A 18 3.57 -7.54 -7.13
N ALA A 19 4.09 -8.76 -7.21
CA ALA A 19 4.70 -9.29 -8.43
C ALA A 19 3.67 -9.38 -9.56
N ASP A 20 2.46 -9.87 -9.27
CA ASP A 20 1.38 -9.99 -10.25
C ASP A 20 0.90 -8.63 -10.77
N ILE A 21 0.80 -7.62 -9.88
CA ILE A 21 0.49 -6.23 -10.28
C ILE A 21 1.55 -5.72 -11.26
N ARG A 22 2.83 -5.97 -10.98
CA ARG A 22 3.90 -5.59 -11.91
C ARG A 22 3.85 -6.42 -13.21
N ALA A 23 3.52 -7.70 -13.16
CA ALA A 23 3.39 -8.52 -14.36
C ALA A 23 2.27 -8.00 -15.29
N GLN A 24 1.19 -7.45 -14.73
CA GLN A 24 0.10 -6.79 -15.46
C GLN A 24 0.48 -5.44 -16.08
N GLY A 25 1.74 -5.00 -15.95
CA GLY A 25 2.25 -3.78 -16.59
C GLY A 25 1.99 -2.48 -15.83
N PHE A 26 1.52 -2.54 -14.58
CA PHE A 26 1.41 -1.35 -13.74
C PHE A 26 2.80 -0.84 -13.30
N ARG A 27 3.05 0.46 -13.46
CA ARG A 27 4.36 1.11 -13.24
C ARG A 27 4.20 2.50 -12.64
N ASP A 28 5.33 3.13 -12.33
CA ASP A 28 5.42 4.52 -11.86
C ASP A 28 4.57 4.77 -10.61
N TYR A 29 4.64 3.83 -9.66
CA TYR A 29 3.99 3.97 -8.36
C TYR A 29 4.65 5.09 -7.57
N VAL A 30 3.87 6.06 -7.16
CA VAL A 30 4.31 7.17 -6.32
C VAL A 30 3.34 7.35 -5.16
N VAL A 31 3.87 7.80 -4.03
CA VAL A 31 3.10 8.12 -2.83
C VAL A 31 3.45 9.51 -2.33
N ASP A 32 2.42 10.24 -1.93
CA ASP A 32 2.55 11.47 -1.16
C ASP A 32 2.15 11.17 0.27
N LEU A 33 2.94 11.68 1.22
CA LEU A 33 2.65 11.59 2.64
C LEU A 33 1.69 12.72 3.03
N GLY A 34 0.56 12.35 3.64
CA GLY A 34 -0.43 13.31 4.13
C GLY A 34 -0.24 13.60 5.61
N ASP A 35 -0.34 12.57 6.45
CA ASP A 35 -0.24 12.70 7.90
C ASP A 35 0.51 11.51 8.52
N VAL A 36 1.15 11.78 9.65
CA VAL A 36 1.87 10.80 10.47
C VAL A 36 1.63 11.11 11.94
N PHE A 37 1.08 10.14 12.67
CA PHE A 37 0.87 10.25 14.10
C PHE A 37 1.16 8.94 14.82
N ALA A 38 1.58 9.05 16.08
CA ALA A 38 1.72 7.91 16.95
C ALA A 38 0.36 7.51 17.54
N LYS A 39 0.12 6.20 17.65
CA LYS A 39 -1.04 5.64 18.34
C LYS A 39 -0.57 4.45 19.16
N ASP A 40 -0.55 4.62 20.48
CA ASP A 40 -0.01 3.63 21.42
C ASP A 40 1.45 3.26 21.05
N ALA A 41 1.73 1.97 20.86
CA ALA A 41 3.06 1.49 20.43
C ALA A 41 3.27 1.53 18.90
N SER A 42 2.29 2.02 18.15
CA SER A 42 2.27 2.00 16.69
C SER A 42 2.48 3.39 16.10
N LEU A 43 2.99 3.42 14.86
CA LEU A 43 2.97 4.61 14.02
C LEU A 43 1.91 4.43 12.95
N VAL A 44 1.10 5.45 12.71
CA VAL A 44 0.13 5.46 11.62
C VAL A 44 0.56 6.51 10.62
N ALA A 45 0.66 6.13 9.35
CA ALA A 45 0.90 7.06 8.25
C ALA A 45 -0.19 6.90 7.20
N SER A 46 -0.62 8.01 6.61
CA SER A 46 -1.60 8.01 5.53
C SER A 46 -1.24 9.02 4.46
N GLY A 47 -1.82 8.86 3.28
CA GLY A 47 -1.56 9.78 2.18
C GLY A 47 -2.26 9.40 0.88
N ARG A 48 -1.71 9.93 -0.21
CA ARG A 48 -2.21 9.71 -1.57
C ARG A 48 -1.26 8.79 -2.34
N TRP A 49 -1.80 7.98 -3.23
CA TRP A 49 -1.00 7.19 -4.15
C TRP A 49 -1.42 7.47 -5.59
N ALA A 50 -0.48 7.28 -6.53
CA ALA A 50 -0.77 7.23 -7.95
C ALA A 50 0.01 6.09 -8.62
N LEU A 51 -0.57 5.51 -9.68
CA LEU A 51 -0.01 4.39 -10.44
C LEU A 51 -0.41 4.53 -11.92
N ARG A 52 0.49 4.19 -12.84
CA ARG A 52 0.17 4.12 -14.27
C ARG A 52 -0.12 2.69 -14.68
N GLY A 53 -1.16 2.48 -15.49
CA GLY A 53 -1.46 1.18 -16.10
C GLY A 53 -1.24 1.21 -17.62
N LEU A 54 -1.49 0.06 -18.26
CA LEU A 54 -1.23 -0.14 -19.70
C LEU A 54 -2.21 0.59 -20.63
N GLY A 55 -3.42 0.90 -20.16
CA GLY A 55 -4.38 1.68 -20.95
C GLY A 55 -3.99 3.15 -20.89
N GLY A 56 -3.67 3.77 -22.03
CA GLY A 56 -3.14 5.13 -22.19
C GLY A 56 -3.99 6.30 -21.66
N GLY A 57 -4.87 6.07 -20.70
CA GLY A 57 -5.49 7.11 -19.88
C GLY A 57 -4.55 7.67 -18.79
N GLY A 58 -5.09 8.59 -18.00
CA GLY A 58 -4.38 9.18 -16.87
C GLY A 58 -4.05 8.17 -15.76
N PRO A 59 -3.20 8.56 -14.79
CA PRO A 59 -2.82 7.69 -13.69
C PRO A 59 -4.02 7.33 -12.80
N TYR A 60 -4.07 6.08 -12.36
CA TYR A 60 -4.91 5.64 -11.24
C TYR A 60 -4.45 6.35 -9.97
N LYS A 61 -5.38 6.73 -9.11
CA LYS A 61 -5.10 7.46 -7.87
C LYS A 61 -6.05 7.04 -6.76
N GLY A 62 -5.58 7.16 -5.53
CA GLY A 62 -6.42 7.00 -4.36
C GLY A 62 -5.69 7.34 -3.08
N ASN A 63 -6.20 6.82 -1.97
CA ASN A 63 -5.63 7.04 -0.64
C ASN A 63 -5.00 5.75 -0.13
N TRP A 64 -3.97 5.87 0.71
CA TRP A 64 -3.33 4.75 1.40
C TRP A 64 -3.21 5.01 2.90
N LEU A 65 -3.13 3.93 3.67
CA LEU A 65 -2.88 3.91 5.10
C LEU A 65 -1.91 2.78 5.43
N ASN A 66 -0.88 3.08 6.22
CA ASN A 66 -0.01 2.09 6.84
C ASN A 66 -0.09 2.19 8.36
N ILE A 67 -0.18 1.03 9.00
CA ILE A 67 0.11 0.88 10.43
C ILE A 67 1.47 0.22 10.53
N PHE A 68 2.38 0.84 11.27
CA PHE A 68 3.70 0.29 11.55
C PHE A 68 3.76 -0.25 12.97
N ALA A 69 4.29 -1.46 13.11
CA ALA A 69 4.64 -2.06 14.39
C ALA A 69 6.14 -1.84 14.66
N ARG A 70 6.47 -1.58 15.93
CA ARG A 70 7.85 -1.43 16.37
C ARG A 70 8.49 -2.81 16.48
N GLU A 71 9.62 -2.98 15.82
CA GLU A 71 10.46 -4.17 15.85
C GLU A 71 11.87 -3.86 16.33
N ARG A 72 12.66 -4.89 16.66
CA ARG A 72 14.02 -4.75 17.22
C ARG A 72 14.94 -3.87 16.35
N MET A 73 14.75 -3.87 15.03
CA MET A 73 15.57 -3.14 14.07
C MET A 73 14.90 -1.92 13.44
N GLY A 74 13.67 -1.56 13.86
CA GLY A 74 12.98 -0.41 13.28
C GLY A 74 11.47 -0.54 13.27
N TRP A 75 10.85 0.04 12.26
CA TRP A 75 9.40 -0.04 12.02
C TRP A 75 9.13 -0.97 10.83
N LEU A 76 8.21 -1.90 10.99
CA LEU A 76 7.70 -2.73 9.89
C LEU A 76 6.24 -2.40 9.62
N ILE A 77 5.82 -2.48 8.36
CA ILE A 77 4.41 -2.35 7.98
C ILE A 77 3.68 -3.59 8.50
N ALA A 78 2.79 -3.39 9.48
CA ALA A 78 1.92 -4.44 10.01
C ALA A 78 0.64 -4.55 9.17
N VAL A 79 0.12 -3.41 8.70
CA VAL A 79 -1.09 -3.34 7.86
C VAL A 79 -0.88 -2.30 6.78
N HIS A 80 -1.23 -2.65 5.54
CA HIS A 80 -1.32 -1.72 4.41
C HIS A 80 -2.73 -1.79 3.81
N MET A 81 -3.39 -0.63 3.68
CA MET A 81 -4.71 -0.50 3.07
C MET A 81 -4.71 0.63 2.05
N TRP A 82 -5.50 0.49 1.00
CA TRP A 82 -5.63 1.49 -0.07
C TRP A 82 -6.99 1.40 -0.76
N ASN A 83 -7.40 2.48 -1.44
CA ASN A 83 -8.56 2.54 -2.34
C ASN A 83 -8.19 3.12 -3.70
#